data_AF-A0A969IE45-F1
#
_entry.id   AF-A0A969IE45-F1
#
_cell.length_a   1.000
_cell.length_b   1.000
_cell.length_c   1.000
_cell.angle_alpha   90.00
_cell.angle_beta   90.00
_cell.angle_gamma   90.00
#
_symmetry.space_group_name_H-M   'P 1'
#
loop_
_entity.id
_entity.type
_entity.pdbx_description
1 polymer ?
#
loop_
_entity_poly.entity_id
_entity_poly.type
_entity_poly.pdbx_seq_one_letter_code
_entity_poly.pdbx_strand_id
1 'polypeptide(L)'
;MIRTPGSAQEKVNSSSTFNSMALEKIVSAGELTKEIDVKLKRVQQFLQRQSLKGILLTKVNNFSWITAGIGDNHIVITSETGPASLLIMRDGKKYLIANTTEVSHLMQEDLNGLGYEPLQFEWFEATGDIDPKLKAIESFGESGEIGTDVPYSNLKYIENEFAPLRYELTPSEIKKYRWVGNQSSEAVAAVCRLIKPGMTEKEIESVTSNELMKRGLRPTVILIGTDERVLNYYHYPPQEKKLKKYAIVNVCARRWGLVSSVARYVYFGTPPDSLLKALNASATICANMQHASKPGAVASSIFTQTKNWYKQFGYEDYWKKIHVGGGIGYAEREWVTSDDCKEILKPNQALAWNPFTKGALSFDTFILYDSSIENITSLTNWPSLKIKIEDKIYTMPGLLIRR
;
A
#
# COMPACT_ATOMS: atom_id res chain seq x y z
N MET A 1 -48.40 -8.14 -21.91
CA MET A 1 -48.36 -9.60 -22.20
C MET A 1 -47.18 -10.19 -21.48
N ILE A 2 -47.47 -11.06 -20.52
CA ILE A 2 -46.53 -11.68 -19.60
C ILE A 2 -45.82 -12.82 -20.35
N ARG A 3 -44.48 -12.82 -20.34
CA ARG A 3 -43.66 -13.96 -20.77
C ARG A 3 -42.67 -14.29 -19.66
N THR A 4 -42.94 -15.37 -18.96
CA THR A 4 -42.00 -16.12 -18.12
C THR A 4 -41.06 -16.93 -19.02
N PRO A 5 -39.74 -16.91 -18.79
CA PRO A 5 -38.86 -17.97 -19.28
C PRO A 5 -38.60 -18.99 -18.17
N GLY A 6 -38.71 -20.26 -18.57
CA GLY A 6 -38.57 -21.44 -17.74
C GLY A 6 -37.14 -21.73 -17.27
N SER A 7 -37.12 -22.61 -16.27
CA SER A 7 -36.00 -23.21 -15.59
C SER A 7 -35.02 -23.93 -16.53
N ALA A 8 -33.76 -23.51 -16.52
CA ALA A 8 -32.61 -24.36 -16.78
C ALA A 8 -31.58 -24.10 -15.68
N GLN A 9 -31.57 -24.95 -14.65
CA GLN A 9 -30.49 -25.01 -13.67
C GLN A 9 -29.28 -25.67 -14.35
N GLU A 10 -28.44 -24.87 -15.00
CA GLU A 10 -27.07 -25.27 -15.25
C GLU A 10 -26.27 -25.06 -13.96
N LYS A 11 -25.83 -26.16 -13.36
CA LYS A 11 -24.82 -26.16 -12.30
C LYS A 11 -23.52 -25.62 -12.89
N VAL A 12 -23.31 -24.31 -12.81
CA VAL A 12 -21.98 -23.73 -12.98
C VAL A 12 -21.19 -24.08 -11.72
N ASN A 13 -20.37 -25.13 -11.83
CA ASN A 13 -19.24 -25.33 -10.92
C ASN A 13 -18.23 -24.20 -11.20
N SER A 14 -18.40 -23.05 -10.55
CA SER A 14 -17.43 -21.96 -10.59
C SER A 14 -16.26 -22.27 -9.65
N SER A 15 -15.23 -22.90 -10.19
CA SER A 15 -13.93 -22.94 -9.56
C SER A 15 -13.28 -21.54 -9.63
N SER A 16 -13.60 -20.66 -8.68
CA SER A 16 -12.92 -19.36 -8.45
C SER A 16 -11.56 -19.54 -7.76
N THR A 17 -10.84 -20.60 -8.14
CA THR A 17 -9.84 -21.26 -7.29
C THR A 17 -8.47 -20.57 -7.23
N PHE A 18 -8.22 -19.50 -7.98
CA PHE A 18 -6.94 -18.78 -7.89
C PHE A 18 -6.98 -17.52 -7.01
N ASN A 19 -8.14 -16.87 -6.84
CA ASN A 19 -8.25 -15.64 -6.04
C ASN A 19 -8.63 -15.93 -4.57
N SER A 20 -9.52 -16.91 -4.33
CA SER A 20 -9.96 -17.32 -2.98
C SER A 20 -8.91 -18.16 -2.24
N MET A 21 -8.24 -19.09 -2.94
CA MET A 21 -7.28 -20.01 -2.30
C MET A 21 -6.08 -19.32 -1.66
N ALA A 22 -5.69 -18.12 -2.07
CA ALA A 22 -4.57 -17.41 -1.46
C ALA A 22 -4.99 -16.71 -0.16
N LEU A 23 -6.15 -16.02 -0.16
CA LEU A 23 -6.63 -15.27 1.00
C LEU A 23 -7.12 -16.19 2.12
N GLU A 24 -7.90 -17.24 1.77
CA GLU A 24 -8.45 -18.21 2.73
C GLU A 24 -7.38 -19.04 3.45
N LYS A 25 -6.19 -19.16 2.85
CA LYS A 25 -5.03 -19.81 3.50
C LYS A 25 -4.36 -18.92 4.56
N ILE A 26 -4.64 -17.62 4.57
CA ILE A 26 -3.96 -16.64 5.43
C ILE A 26 -4.91 -16.12 6.52
N VAL A 27 -6.16 -15.89 6.16
CA VAL A 27 -7.22 -15.40 7.06
C VAL A 27 -8.50 -16.19 6.84
N SER A 28 -9.18 -16.54 7.92
CA SER A 28 -10.49 -17.20 7.85
C SER A 28 -11.61 -16.24 7.48
N ALA A 29 -12.72 -16.77 6.96
CA ALA A 29 -13.92 -15.98 6.68
C ALA A 29 -14.42 -15.22 7.93
N GLY A 30 -14.40 -15.88 9.11
CA GLY A 30 -14.80 -15.24 10.37
C GLY A 30 -13.87 -14.11 10.81
N GLU A 31 -12.59 -14.14 10.44
CA GLU A 31 -11.67 -13.02 10.67
C GLU A 31 -11.94 -11.86 9.73
N LEU A 32 -12.26 -12.13 8.46
CA LEU A 32 -12.65 -11.11 7.48
C LEU A 32 -13.96 -10.42 7.89
N THR A 33 -14.97 -11.17 8.35
CA THR A 33 -16.20 -10.58 8.88
C THR A 33 -15.92 -9.65 10.06
N LYS A 34 -15.09 -10.09 11.01
CA LYS A 34 -14.69 -9.25 12.16
C LYS A 34 -13.94 -7.99 11.74
N GLU A 35 -13.06 -8.09 10.74
CA GLU A 35 -12.36 -6.93 10.17
C GLU A 35 -13.33 -5.91 9.59
N ILE A 36 -14.26 -6.37 8.75
CA ILE A 36 -15.30 -5.52 8.14
C ILE A 36 -16.15 -4.86 9.22
N ASP A 37 -16.59 -5.61 10.24
CA ASP A 37 -17.38 -5.06 11.35
C ASP A 37 -16.64 -3.95 12.12
N VAL A 38 -15.34 -4.15 12.39
CA VAL A 38 -14.51 -3.13 13.04
C VAL A 38 -14.41 -1.88 12.17
N LYS A 39 -14.18 -2.03 10.87
CA LYS A 39 -14.05 -0.92 9.93
C LYS A 39 -15.36 -0.16 9.74
N LEU A 40 -16.48 -0.88 9.61
CA LEU A 40 -17.82 -0.27 9.55
C LEU A 40 -18.12 0.52 10.83
N LYS A 41 -17.78 0.00 12.02
CA LYS A 41 -17.91 0.76 13.28
C LYS A 41 -17.08 2.05 13.26
N ARG A 42 -15.84 2.02 12.76
CA ARG A 42 -15.00 3.23 12.59
C ARG A 42 -15.66 4.24 11.65
N VAL A 43 -16.20 3.78 10.52
CA VAL A 43 -16.93 4.62 9.57
C VAL A 43 -18.17 5.24 10.20
N GLN A 44 -18.99 4.47 10.93
CA GLN A 44 -20.19 5.00 11.58
C GLN A 44 -19.87 6.08 12.62
N GLN A 45 -18.85 5.86 13.43
CA GLN A 45 -18.38 6.87 14.39
C GLN A 45 -17.83 8.12 13.67
N PHE A 46 -17.15 7.94 12.53
CA PHE A 46 -16.67 9.05 11.72
C PHE A 46 -17.82 9.88 11.14
N LEU A 47 -18.82 9.22 10.54
CA LEU A 47 -20.03 9.89 10.01
C LEU A 47 -20.73 10.70 11.10
N GLN A 48 -20.84 10.16 12.31
CA GLN A 48 -21.42 10.88 13.45
C GLN A 48 -20.61 12.11 13.83
N ARG A 49 -19.28 11.99 13.97
CA ARG A 49 -18.39 13.11 14.33
C ARG A 49 -18.38 14.22 13.28
N GLN A 50 -18.47 13.85 12.01
CA GLN A 50 -18.46 14.79 10.88
C GLN A 50 -19.85 15.32 10.53
N SER A 51 -20.90 14.91 11.25
CA SER A 51 -22.31 15.24 10.97
C SER A 51 -22.77 14.88 9.55
N LEU A 52 -22.21 13.80 8.98
CA LEU A 52 -22.51 13.31 7.64
C LEU A 52 -23.67 12.30 7.67
N LYS A 53 -24.52 12.29 6.64
CA LYS A 53 -25.58 11.27 6.48
C LYS A 53 -25.07 9.97 5.86
N GLY A 54 -23.93 10.03 5.18
CA GLY A 54 -23.29 8.90 4.52
C GLY A 54 -21.97 9.30 3.87
N ILE A 55 -21.29 8.32 3.30
CA ILE A 55 -20.00 8.50 2.61
C ILE A 55 -19.98 7.69 1.32
N LEU A 56 -19.51 8.32 0.25
CA LEU A 56 -19.24 7.74 -1.05
C LEU A 56 -17.74 7.44 -1.17
N LEU A 57 -17.37 6.17 -1.24
CA LEU A 57 -16.00 5.70 -1.41
C LEU A 57 -15.77 5.22 -2.84
N THR A 58 -14.88 5.88 -3.55
CA THR A 58 -14.56 5.61 -4.97
C THR A 58 -13.09 5.25 -5.16
N LYS A 59 -12.21 5.68 -4.25
CA LYS A 59 -10.79 5.33 -4.33
C LYS A 59 -10.60 3.83 -4.10
N VAL A 60 -9.67 3.24 -4.87
CA VAL A 60 -9.35 1.81 -4.80
C VAL A 60 -8.89 1.41 -3.40
N ASN A 61 -8.09 2.26 -2.75
CA ASN A 61 -7.57 1.99 -1.42
C ASN A 61 -8.69 1.90 -0.36
N ASN A 62 -9.67 2.82 -0.40
CA ASN A 62 -10.80 2.86 0.52
C ASN A 62 -11.81 1.74 0.25
N PHE A 63 -12.08 1.44 -1.03
CA PHE A 63 -12.91 0.33 -1.44
C PHE A 63 -12.34 -0.99 -0.92
N SER A 64 -11.03 -1.21 -1.13
CA SER A 64 -10.36 -2.41 -0.64
C SER A 64 -10.28 -2.43 0.89
N TRP A 65 -10.02 -1.29 1.54
CA TRP A 65 -10.01 -1.20 3.00
C TRP A 65 -11.34 -1.63 3.61
N ILE A 66 -12.45 -1.02 3.20
CA ILE A 66 -13.75 -1.24 3.84
C ILE A 66 -14.30 -2.66 3.61
N THR A 67 -13.91 -3.30 2.51
CA THR A 67 -14.27 -4.68 2.16
C THR A 67 -13.26 -5.73 2.68
N ALA A 68 -12.34 -5.33 3.55
CA ALA A 68 -11.26 -6.20 4.05
C ALA A 68 -10.38 -6.83 2.97
N GLY A 69 -10.27 -6.17 1.82
CA GLY A 69 -9.47 -6.61 0.68
C GLY A 69 -10.08 -7.74 -0.12
N ILE A 70 -11.36 -8.07 0.14
CA ILE A 70 -12.16 -8.99 -0.68
C ILE A 70 -12.47 -8.30 -2.02
N GLY A 71 -12.96 -7.05 -1.96
CA GLY A 71 -13.29 -6.28 -3.16
C GLY A 71 -12.12 -5.46 -3.69
N ASP A 72 -12.04 -5.35 -5.02
CA ASP A 72 -11.08 -4.50 -5.74
C ASP A 72 -11.76 -3.86 -6.95
N ASN A 73 -12.20 -2.60 -6.81
CA ASN A 73 -12.86 -1.87 -7.91
C ASN A 73 -11.87 -1.35 -8.98
N HIS A 74 -10.64 -1.86 -9.04
CA HIS A 74 -9.62 -1.34 -9.93
C HIS A 74 -9.66 -1.96 -11.33
N ILE A 75 -9.75 -1.11 -12.36
CA ILE A 75 -9.59 -1.51 -13.78
C ILE A 75 -8.35 -0.87 -14.40
N VAL A 76 -8.32 0.47 -14.44
CA VAL A 76 -7.23 1.21 -15.06
C VAL A 76 -6.04 1.23 -14.13
N ILE A 77 -4.93 0.64 -14.60
CA ILE A 77 -3.79 0.28 -13.76
C ILE A 77 -3.08 1.46 -13.10
N THR A 78 -3.23 2.65 -13.70
CA THR A 78 -2.66 3.92 -13.26
C THR A 78 -3.66 4.81 -12.51
N SER A 79 -4.91 4.36 -12.34
CA SER A 79 -5.97 5.13 -11.68
C SER A 79 -6.00 4.86 -10.18
N GLU A 80 -6.18 5.93 -9.41
CA GLU A 80 -6.47 5.85 -7.96
C GLU A 80 -7.94 5.52 -7.67
N THR A 81 -8.81 5.64 -8.68
CA THR A 81 -10.25 5.38 -8.59
C THR A 81 -10.68 4.22 -9.48
N GLY A 82 -11.75 3.56 -9.06
CA GLY A 82 -12.46 2.55 -9.84
C GLY A 82 -13.70 3.09 -10.57
N PRO A 83 -14.33 2.28 -11.44
CA PRO A 83 -15.57 2.64 -12.13
C PRO A 83 -16.81 2.51 -11.22
N ALA A 84 -16.64 1.98 -10.00
CA ALA A 84 -17.69 1.74 -9.03
C ALA A 84 -17.42 2.48 -7.71
N SER A 85 -18.48 2.87 -7.02
CA SER A 85 -18.42 3.53 -5.71
C SER A 85 -19.25 2.77 -4.67
N LEU A 86 -18.77 2.72 -3.43
CA LEU A 86 -19.54 2.22 -2.28
C LEU A 86 -20.14 3.41 -1.55
N LEU A 87 -21.47 3.43 -1.41
CA LEU A 87 -22.17 4.39 -0.57
C LEU A 87 -22.53 3.71 0.77
N ILE A 88 -22.04 4.25 1.88
CA ILE A 88 -22.30 3.74 3.22
C ILE A 88 -23.04 4.81 4.01
N MET A 89 -24.26 4.50 4.40
CA MET A 89 -25.16 5.42 5.11
C MET A 89 -24.95 5.34 6.63
N ARG A 90 -25.29 6.43 7.34
CA ARG A 90 -25.18 6.51 8.80
C ARG A 90 -26.13 5.55 9.53
N ASP A 91 -27.21 5.12 8.88
CA ASP A 91 -28.14 4.11 9.40
C ASP A 91 -27.62 2.66 9.20
N GLY A 92 -26.45 2.50 8.59
CA GLY A 92 -25.82 1.20 8.34
C GLY A 92 -26.14 0.59 6.98
N LYS A 93 -27.04 1.18 6.18
CA LYS A 93 -27.32 0.71 4.82
C LYS A 93 -26.12 0.94 3.91
N LYS A 94 -25.92 0.03 2.97
CA LYS A 94 -24.74 -0.03 2.09
C LYS A 94 -25.19 -0.26 0.67
N TYR A 95 -24.63 0.52 -0.25
CA TYR A 95 -24.98 0.45 -1.67
C TYR A 95 -23.74 0.40 -2.54
N LEU A 96 -23.83 -0.35 -3.64
CA LEU A 96 -22.88 -0.29 -4.76
C LEU A 96 -23.47 0.59 -5.84
N ILE A 97 -22.84 1.72 -6.16
CA ILE A 97 -23.22 2.57 -7.28
C ILE A 97 -22.24 2.34 -8.43
N ALA A 98 -22.70 1.71 -9.50
CA ALA A 98 -21.88 1.40 -10.67
C ALA A 98 -22.75 1.17 -11.91
N ASN A 99 -22.13 1.15 -13.10
CA ASN A 99 -22.89 0.82 -14.30
C ASN A 99 -23.25 -0.68 -14.36
N THR A 100 -24.20 -1.04 -15.21
CA THR A 100 -24.67 -2.44 -15.38
C THR A 100 -23.57 -3.45 -15.72
N THR A 101 -22.54 -3.04 -16.46
CA THR A 101 -21.35 -3.86 -16.76
C THR A 101 -20.60 -4.25 -15.49
N GLU A 102 -20.37 -3.28 -14.59
CA GLU A 102 -19.58 -3.47 -13.37
C GLU A 102 -20.35 -4.19 -12.26
N VAL A 103 -21.65 -3.90 -12.09
CA VAL A 103 -22.46 -4.43 -10.97
C VAL A 103 -22.48 -5.97 -10.96
N SER A 104 -22.50 -6.59 -12.13
CA SER A 104 -22.63 -8.05 -12.27
C SER A 104 -21.53 -8.81 -11.52
N HIS A 105 -20.26 -8.57 -11.85
CA HIS A 105 -19.13 -9.26 -11.24
C HIS A 105 -18.86 -8.73 -9.82
N LEU A 106 -18.95 -7.42 -9.57
CA LEU A 106 -18.70 -6.87 -8.22
C LEU A 106 -19.68 -7.42 -7.19
N MET A 107 -20.96 -7.57 -7.53
CA MET A 107 -21.94 -8.13 -6.59
C MET A 107 -21.76 -9.63 -6.37
N GLN A 108 -21.33 -10.38 -7.38
CA GLN A 108 -21.20 -11.85 -7.31
C GLN A 108 -19.87 -12.30 -6.72
N GLU A 109 -18.78 -11.64 -7.08
CA GLU A 109 -17.41 -12.05 -6.75
C GLU A 109 -16.89 -11.31 -5.50
N ASP A 110 -17.14 -10.00 -5.39
CA ASP A 110 -16.45 -9.13 -4.42
C ASP A 110 -17.33 -8.76 -3.21
N LEU A 111 -18.61 -8.44 -3.43
CA LEU A 111 -19.52 -7.91 -2.41
C LEU A 111 -20.58 -8.91 -1.94
N ASN A 112 -20.55 -10.14 -2.47
CA ASN A 112 -21.49 -11.18 -2.10
C ASN A 112 -21.43 -11.47 -0.60
N GLY A 113 -22.59 -11.50 0.05
CA GLY A 113 -22.70 -11.70 1.49
C GLY A 113 -22.23 -10.52 2.36
N LEU A 114 -21.75 -9.42 1.77
CA LEU A 114 -21.35 -8.22 2.52
C LEU A 114 -22.50 -7.23 2.75
N GLY A 115 -23.72 -7.54 2.28
CA GLY A 115 -24.92 -6.74 2.53
C GLY A 115 -24.97 -5.39 1.81
N TYR A 116 -24.41 -5.32 0.60
CA TYR A 116 -24.55 -4.18 -0.31
C TYR A 116 -25.77 -4.37 -1.22
N GLU A 117 -26.50 -3.29 -1.50
CA GLU A 117 -27.57 -3.26 -2.50
C GLU A 117 -27.11 -2.52 -3.77
N PRO A 118 -27.39 -3.02 -4.98
CA PRO A 118 -26.96 -2.36 -6.20
C PRO A 118 -27.86 -1.15 -6.53
N LEU A 119 -27.22 -0.03 -6.87
CA LEU A 119 -27.81 1.15 -7.50
C LEU A 119 -27.16 1.30 -8.88
N GLN A 120 -27.75 0.62 -9.86
CA GLN A 120 -27.18 0.49 -11.19
C GLN A 120 -27.74 1.51 -12.18
N PHE A 121 -26.93 1.88 -13.16
CA PHE A 121 -27.28 2.75 -14.27
C PHE A 121 -26.64 2.23 -15.56
N GLU A 122 -27.13 2.64 -16.72
CA GLU A 122 -26.50 2.24 -17.98
C GLU A 122 -25.25 3.08 -18.24
N TRP A 123 -24.16 2.47 -18.74
CA TRP A 123 -22.86 3.18 -18.85
C TRP A 123 -22.95 4.47 -19.69
N PHE A 124 -23.81 4.50 -20.71
CA PHE A 124 -24.00 5.67 -21.57
C PHE A 124 -24.78 6.81 -20.90
N GLU A 125 -25.52 6.54 -19.82
CA GLU A 125 -26.20 7.58 -19.05
C GLU A 125 -25.20 8.52 -18.38
N ALA A 126 -24.00 8.03 -18.04
CA ALA A 126 -22.92 8.85 -17.50
C ALA A 126 -22.30 9.83 -18.52
N THR A 127 -22.71 9.77 -19.80
CA THR A 127 -22.30 10.73 -20.83
C THR A 127 -23.31 11.86 -21.06
N GLY A 128 -24.49 11.78 -20.43
CA GLY A 128 -25.53 12.81 -20.52
C GLY A 128 -25.34 13.95 -19.51
N ASP A 129 -26.28 14.91 -19.53
CA ASP A 129 -26.26 16.07 -18.63
C ASP A 129 -26.56 15.74 -17.17
N ILE A 130 -27.20 14.58 -16.92
CA ILE A 130 -27.58 14.11 -15.59
C ILE A 130 -26.57 13.06 -15.15
N ASP A 131 -25.79 13.37 -14.12
CA ASP A 131 -24.88 12.40 -13.50
C ASP A 131 -25.70 11.31 -12.77
N PRO A 132 -25.65 10.05 -13.23
CA PRO A 132 -26.44 8.97 -12.65
C PRO A 132 -26.04 8.65 -11.20
N LYS A 133 -24.79 8.89 -10.81
CA LYS A 133 -24.32 8.69 -9.44
C LYS A 133 -24.92 9.72 -8.50
N LEU A 134 -24.95 10.99 -8.90
CA LEU A 134 -25.60 12.05 -8.11
C LEU A 134 -27.10 11.80 -8.02
N LYS A 135 -27.76 11.45 -9.13
CA LYS A 135 -29.18 11.09 -9.13
C LYS A 135 -29.49 9.94 -8.17
N ALA A 136 -28.64 8.91 -8.12
CA ALA A 136 -28.79 7.81 -7.17
C ALA A 136 -28.66 8.28 -5.71
N ILE A 137 -27.72 9.20 -5.42
CA ILE A 137 -27.54 9.78 -4.09
C ILE A 137 -28.73 10.68 -3.68
N GLU A 138 -29.26 11.47 -4.60
CA GLU A 138 -30.42 12.35 -4.38
C GLU A 138 -31.68 11.59 -3.99
N SER A 139 -31.82 10.33 -4.42
CA SER A 139 -32.94 9.46 -4.05
C SER A 139 -33.05 9.19 -2.53
N PHE A 140 -31.99 9.45 -1.77
CA PHE A 140 -31.97 9.36 -0.30
C PHE A 140 -32.40 10.66 0.42
N GLY A 141 -32.93 11.64 -0.31
CA GLY A 141 -33.49 12.89 0.21
C GLY A 141 -32.49 14.03 0.36
N GLU A 142 -33.01 15.26 0.40
CA GLU A 142 -32.22 16.50 0.38
C GLU A 142 -31.54 16.83 1.73
N SER A 143 -32.08 16.33 2.85
CA SER A 143 -31.53 16.65 4.17
C SER A 143 -30.24 15.88 4.46
N GLY A 144 -29.18 16.60 4.83
CA GLY A 144 -27.91 16.03 5.29
C GLY A 144 -26.87 15.85 4.18
N GLU A 145 -25.59 15.98 4.56
CA GLU A 145 -24.45 16.02 3.65
C GLU A 145 -23.82 14.61 3.45
N ILE A 146 -23.42 14.29 2.23
CA ILE A 146 -22.63 13.09 1.91
C ILE A 146 -21.16 13.47 1.78
N GLY A 147 -20.31 12.73 2.48
CA GLY A 147 -18.86 12.80 2.30
C GLY A 147 -18.40 12.02 1.07
N THR A 148 -17.29 12.42 0.45
CA THR A 148 -16.66 11.69 -0.65
C THR A 148 -15.13 11.66 -0.48
N ASP A 149 -14.51 10.55 -0.87
CA ASP A 149 -13.05 10.38 -0.85
C ASP A 149 -12.35 10.90 -2.11
N VAL A 150 -13.12 11.42 -3.07
CA VAL A 150 -12.66 12.13 -4.27
C VAL A 150 -13.46 13.41 -4.46
N PRO A 151 -12.86 14.53 -4.91
CA PRO A 151 -13.63 15.73 -5.24
C PRO A 151 -14.72 15.40 -6.27
N TYR A 152 -15.99 15.57 -5.90
CA TYR A 152 -17.12 15.11 -6.71
C TYR A 152 -18.33 16.04 -6.53
N SER A 153 -18.55 16.92 -7.52
CA SER A 153 -19.67 17.88 -7.55
C SER A 153 -19.83 18.64 -6.22
N ASN A 154 -21.04 18.67 -5.67
CA ASN A 154 -21.42 19.32 -4.41
C ASN A 154 -21.21 18.43 -3.16
N LEU A 155 -20.63 17.24 -3.29
CA LEU A 155 -20.37 16.37 -2.14
C LEU A 155 -19.16 16.87 -1.34
N LYS A 156 -19.16 16.66 -0.03
CA LYS A 156 -18.08 17.13 0.85
C LYS A 156 -16.86 16.23 0.73
N TYR A 157 -15.76 16.77 0.22
CA TYR A 157 -14.48 16.07 0.18
C TYR A 157 -13.91 15.86 1.60
N ILE A 158 -13.61 14.60 1.97
CA ILE A 158 -13.23 14.21 3.34
C ILE A 158 -12.03 13.26 3.44
N GLU A 159 -11.25 13.06 2.37
CA GLU A 159 -10.17 12.06 2.37
C GLU A 159 -9.13 12.29 3.48
N ASN A 160 -8.77 13.55 3.76
CA ASN A 160 -7.76 13.87 4.77
C ASN A 160 -8.21 13.45 6.18
N GLU A 161 -9.50 13.60 6.47
CA GLU A 161 -10.10 13.20 7.75
C GLU A 161 -10.43 11.70 7.78
N PHE A 162 -10.65 11.08 6.62
CA PHE A 162 -10.97 9.65 6.49
C PHE A 162 -9.74 8.76 6.55
N ALA A 163 -8.63 9.15 5.91
CA ALA A 163 -7.40 8.36 5.84
C ALA A 163 -6.91 7.83 7.21
N PRO A 164 -6.94 8.63 8.30
CA PRO A 164 -6.54 8.15 9.64
C PRO A 164 -7.32 6.96 10.19
N LEU A 165 -8.50 6.63 9.65
CA LEU A 165 -9.25 5.42 10.02
C LEU A 165 -8.52 4.13 9.60
N ARG A 166 -7.65 4.21 8.57
CA ARG A 166 -6.89 3.09 8.02
C ARG A 166 -5.60 2.79 8.80
N TYR A 167 -5.11 3.74 9.59
CA TYR A 167 -3.75 3.68 10.15
C TYR A 167 -3.56 2.61 11.23
N GLU A 168 -4.64 2.19 11.90
CA GLU A 168 -4.60 1.14 12.91
C GLU A 168 -5.09 -0.18 12.32
N LEU A 169 -4.15 -1.06 11.99
CA LEU A 169 -4.43 -2.35 11.38
C LEU A 169 -5.13 -3.29 12.37
N THR A 170 -6.09 -4.05 11.86
CA THR A 170 -6.70 -5.19 12.55
C THR A 170 -5.79 -6.42 12.53
N PRO A 171 -6.03 -7.42 13.40
CA PRO A 171 -5.22 -8.65 13.41
C PRO A 171 -5.17 -9.40 12.07
N SER A 172 -6.27 -9.43 11.32
CA SER A 172 -6.34 -10.05 9.99
C SER A 172 -5.61 -9.23 8.93
N GLU A 173 -5.64 -7.90 8.99
CA GLU A 173 -4.79 -7.03 8.16
C GLU A 173 -3.32 -7.33 8.40
N ILE A 174 -2.87 -7.48 9.65
CA ILE A 174 -1.48 -7.80 9.97
C ILE A 174 -1.05 -9.15 9.37
N LYS A 175 -1.91 -10.18 9.43
CA LYS A 175 -1.63 -11.49 8.79
C LYS A 175 -1.47 -11.36 7.28
N LYS A 176 -2.41 -10.67 6.62
CA LYS A 176 -2.34 -10.36 5.18
C LYS A 176 -1.08 -9.57 4.85
N TYR A 177 -0.75 -8.56 5.64
CA TYR A 177 0.38 -7.67 5.38
C TYR A 177 1.72 -8.38 5.52
N ARG A 178 1.89 -9.25 6.52
CA ARG A 178 3.07 -10.13 6.64
C ARG A 178 3.29 -10.95 5.37
N TRP A 179 2.21 -11.51 4.81
CA TRP A 179 2.31 -12.24 3.54
C TRP A 179 2.74 -11.31 2.40
N VAL A 180 2.13 -10.11 2.29
CA VAL A 180 2.48 -9.12 1.26
C VAL A 180 3.95 -8.71 1.37
N GLY A 181 4.41 -8.35 2.58
CA GLY A 181 5.80 -7.98 2.83
C GLY A 181 6.79 -9.10 2.49
N ASN A 182 6.49 -10.33 2.90
CA ASN A 182 7.33 -11.49 2.60
C ASN A 182 7.40 -11.76 1.08
N GLN A 183 6.27 -11.79 0.38
CA GLN A 183 6.24 -12.05 -1.06
C GLN A 183 6.93 -10.94 -1.86
N SER A 184 6.78 -9.67 -1.46
CA SER A 184 7.47 -8.55 -2.08
C SER A 184 8.97 -8.67 -1.92
N SER A 185 9.44 -9.00 -0.71
CA SER A 185 10.87 -9.17 -0.47
C SER A 185 11.45 -10.38 -1.22
N GLU A 186 10.72 -11.50 -1.28
CA GLU A 186 11.13 -12.68 -2.06
C GLU A 186 11.22 -12.37 -3.57
N ALA A 187 10.29 -11.60 -4.12
CA ALA A 187 10.36 -11.15 -5.52
C ALA A 187 11.62 -10.32 -5.77
N VAL A 188 11.87 -9.30 -4.96
CA VAL A 188 13.03 -8.42 -5.10
C VAL A 188 14.34 -9.21 -4.93
N ALA A 189 14.40 -10.13 -3.95
CA ALA A 189 15.56 -10.98 -3.74
C ALA A 189 15.81 -11.91 -4.93
N ALA A 190 14.77 -12.50 -5.52
CA ALA A 190 14.87 -13.32 -6.73
C ALA A 190 15.43 -12.51 -7.91
N VAL A 191 14.92 -11.28 -8.13
CA VAL A 191 15.43 -10.37 -9.17
C VAL A 191 16.92 -10.09 -8.95
N CYS A 192 17.33 -9.70 -7.74
CA CYS A 192 18.73 -9.38 -7.45
C CYS A 192 19.69 -10.57 -7.71
N ARG A 193 19.22 -11.81 -7.50
CA ARG A 193 19.95 -13.05 -7.81
C ARG A 193 19.95 -13.38 -9.31
N LEU A 194 18.94 -12.91 -10.06
CA LEU A 194 18.76 -13.19 -11.48
C LEU A 194 19.51 -12.22 -12.39
N ILE A 195 19.46 -10.92 -12.10
CA ILE A 195 19.98 -9.88 -13.01
C ILE A 195 21.48 -10.03 -13.29
N LYS A 196 21.99 -9.48 -14.39
CA LYS A 196 23.41 -9.62 -14.77
C LYS A 196 23.94 -8.33 -15.39
N PRO A 197 25.26 -8.07 -15.32
CA PRO A 197 25.87 -7.00 -16.09
C PRO A 197 25.50 -7.10 -17.57
N GLY A 198 25.20 -5.95 -18.17
CA GLY A 198 24.74 -5.83 -19.55
C GLY A 198 23.22 -5.65 -19.69
N MET A 199 22.42 -6.03 -18.70
CA MET A 199 20.97 -5.76 -18.70
C MET A 199 20.69 -4.26 -18.54
N THR A 200 19.70 -3.74 -19.25
CA THR A 200 19.21 -2.36 -19.05
C THR A 200 18.32 -2.27 -17.80
N GLU A 201 18.16 -1.07 -17.24
CA GLU A 201 17.22 -0.84 -16.14
C GLU A 201 15.79 -1.23 -16.53
N LYS A 202 15.36 -1.00 -17.78
CA LYS A 202 14.05 -1.43 -18.29
C LYS A 202 13.90 -2.95 -18.42
N GLU A 203 14.95 -3.66 -18.83
CA GLU A 203 14.92 -5.12 -18.80
C GLU A 203 14.74 -5.62 -17.37
N ILE A 204 15.46 -5.03 -16.41
CA ILE A 204 15.34 -5.37 -14.98
C ILE A 204 13.93 -5.02 -14.45
N GLU A 205 13.35 -3.88 -14.85
CA GLU A 205 11.97 -3.49 -14.52
C GLU A 205 10.97 -4.56 -15.00
N SER A 206 11.10 -5.03 -16.24
CA SER A 206 10.23 -6.07 -16.80
C SER A 206 10.29 -7.35 -15.98
N VAL A 207 11.50 -7.82 -15.64
CA VAL A 207 11.62 -9.03 -14.81
C VAL A 207 11.11 -8.80 -13.38
N THR A 208 11.29 -7.60 -12.84
CA THR A 208 10.78 -7.23 -11.51
C THR A 208 9.26 -7.24 -11.47
N SER A 209 8.61 -6.63 -12.47
CA SER A 209 7.16 -6.63 -12.62
C SER A 209 6.63 -8.07 -12.74
N ASN A 210 7.26 -8.91 -13.58
CA ASN A 210 6.88 -10.31 -13.72
C ASN A 210 7.04 -11.11 -12.41
N GLU A 211 8.14 -10.92 -11.67
CA GLU A 211 8.37 -11.59 -10.38
C GLU A 211 7.33 -11.21 -9.31
N LEU A 212 6.85 -9.96 -9.30
CA LEU A 212 5.78 -9.52 -8.42
C LEU A 212 4.42 -10.09 -8.85
N MET A 213 4.06 -9.91 -10.12
CA MET A 213 2.76 -10.30 -10.67
C MET A 213 2.52 -11.80 -10.55
N LYS A 214 3.52 -12.63 -10.83
CA LYS A 214 3.38 -14.09 -10.69
C LYS A 214 3.21 -14.56 -9.24
N ARG A 215 3.52 -13.70 -8.26
CA ARG A 215 3.27 -13.93 -6.83
C ARG A 215 1.93 -13.37 -6.38
N GLY A 216 1.12 -12.84 -7.29
CA GLY A 216 -0.16 -12.20 -6.98
C GLY A 216 0.00 -10.81 -6.39
N LEU A 217 1.15 -10.14 -6.58
CA LEU A 217 1.39 -8.77 -6.16
C LEU A 217 1.34 -7.84 -7.36
N ARG A 218 0.55 -6.76 -7.24
CA ARG A 218 0.53 -5.72 -8.27
C ARG A 218 1.63 -4.69 -7.97
N PRO A 219 2.58 -4.42 -8.88
CA PRO A 219 3.52 -3.33 -8.69
C PRO A 219 2.77 -1.99 -8.74
N THR A 220 3.06 -1.11 -7.80
CA THR A 220 2.59 0.29 -7.80
C THR A 220 3.74 1.28 -7.97
N VAL A 221 4.95 0.86 -7.61
CA VAL A 221 6.21 1.57 -7.90
C VAL A 221 7.27 0.55 -8.30
N ILE A 222 7.99 0.80 -9.39
CA ILE A 222 9.23 0.10 -9.72
C ILE A 222 10.29 1.15 -10.04
N LEU A 223 11.38 1.14 -9.27
CA LEU A 223 12.53 2.00 -9.47
C LEU A 223 13.77 1.11 -9.57
N ILE A 224 14.46 1.19 -10.71
CA ILE A 224 15.70 0.47 -10.96
C ILE A 224 16.83 1.47 -11.20
N GLY A 225 17.78 1.50 -10.28
CA GLY A 225 18.94 2.39 -10.37
C GLY A 225 20.20 1.58 -10.56
N THR A 226 21.03 1.94 -11.55
CA THR A 226 22.30 1.26 -11.81
C THR A 226 23.50 2.19 -11.79
N ASP A 227 24.60 1.71 -11.19
CA ASP A 227 25.93 2.32 -11.23
C ASP A 227 25.92 3.83 -10.89
N GLU A 228 26.42 4.69 -11.78
CA GLU A 228 26.51 6.14 -11.57
C GLU A 228 25.14 6.82 -11.40
N ARG A 229 24.04 6.23 -11.92
CA ARG A 229 22.70 6.80 -11.76
C ARG A 229 22.27 6.78 -10.30
N VAL A 230 22.66 5.74 -9.57
CA VAL A 230 22.35 5.59 -8.14
C VAL A 230 23.06 6.66 -7.30
N LEU A 231 24.19 7.19 -7.77
CA LEU A 231 24.93 8.25 -7.08
C LEU A 231 24.37 9.64 -7.37
N ASN A 232 23.73 9.82 -8.53
CA ASN A 232 23.32 11.13 -9.05
C ASN A 232 21.83 11.43 -8.81
N TYR A 233 20.99 10.41 -8.62
CA TYR A 233 19.55 10.54 -8.51
C TYR A 233 18.98 9.82 -7.28
N TYR A 234 17.83 10.30 -6.81
CA TYR A 234 17.15 9.82 -5.60
C TYR A 234 15.88 9.03 -5.89
N HIS A 235 15.23 9.33 -7.03
CA HIS A 235 14.29 8.45 -7.71
C HIS A 235 14.91 8.05 -9.05
N TYR A 236 14.86 6.76 -9.35
CA TYR A 236 15.46 6.19 -10.56
C TYR A 236 14.38 5.43 -11.36
N PRO A 237 13.48 6.16 -12.06
CA PRO A 237 12.65 5.55 -13.09
C PRO A 237 13.56 4.84 -14.10
N PRO A 238 13.25 3.58 -14.46
CA PRO A 238 14.10 2.77 -15.32
C PRO A 238 14.41 3.43 -16.67
N GLN A 239 15.68 3.35 -17.10
CA GLN A 239 16.18 3.85 -18.39
C GLN A 239 16.85 2.75 -19.23
N GLU A 240 17.40 3.11 -20.39
CA GLU A 240 18.22 2.21 -21.23
C GLU A 240 19.64 1.98 -20.67
N LYS A 241 19.96 2.52 -19.49
CA LYS A 241 21.28 2.37 -18.89
C LYS A 241 21.55 0.91 -18.57
N LYS A 242 22.66 0.39 -19.07
CA LYS A 242 23.14 -0.96 -18.77
C LYS A 242 23.84 -1.03 -17.42
N LEU A 243 23.44 -2.01 -16.63
CA LEU A 243 24.09 -2.42 -15.39
C LEU A 243 25.52 -2.89 -15.67
N LYS A 244 26.49 -2.35 -14.93
CA LYS A 244 27.89 -2.80 -14.96
C LYS A 244 28.28 -3.51 -13.68
N LYS A 245 28.06 -2.89 -12.52
CA LYS A 245 28.50 -3.41 -11.23
C LYS A 245 27.47 -3.31 -10.12
N TYR A 246 26.63 -2.27 -10.08
CA TYR A 246 25.76 -2.03 -8.94
C TYR A 246 24.33 -1.75 -9.37
N ALA A 247 23.36 -2.41 -8.72
CA ALA A 247 21.94 -2.15 -8.90
C ALA A 247 21.22 -2.02 -7.56
N ILE A 248 20.25 -1.10 -7.53
CA ILE A 248 19.17 -1.06 -6.53
C ILE A 248 17.87 -1.45 -7.23
N VAL A 249 17.17 -2.43 -6.66
CA VAL A 249 15.80 -2.79 -7.03
C VAL A 249 14.90 -2.31 -5.89
N ASN A 250 14.11 -1.28 -6.15
CA ASN A 250 13.21 -0.64 -5.18
C ASN A 250 11.77 -0.71 -5.71
N VAL A 251 10.88 -1.31 -4.93
CA VAL A 251 9.49 -1.53 -5.33
C VAL A 251 8.51 -1.12 -4.23
N CYS A 252 7.34 -0.69 -4.67
CA CYS A 252 6.10 -0.80 -3.89
C CYS A 252 5.19 -1.81 -4.59
N ALA A 253 4.57 -2.71 -3.82
CA ALA A 253 3.68 -3.70 -4.37
C ALA A 253 2.45 -3.93 -3.47
N ARG A 254 1.30 -4.11 -4.11
CA ARG A 254 -0.03 -4.14 -3.49
C ARG A 254 -0.71 -5.49 -3.65
N ARG A 255 -1.39 -5.94 -2.59
CA ARG A 255 -2.38 -7.03 -2.62
C ARG A 255 -3.40 -6.86 -1.50
N TRP A 256 -4.68 -7.12 -1.78
CA TRP A 256 -5.81 -6.88 -0.86
C TRP A 256 -5.86 -5.44 -0.32
N GLY A 257 -5.47 -4.48 -1.16
CA GLY A 257 -5.34 -3.08 -0.81
C GLY A 257 -4.05 -2.71 -0.06
N LEU A 258 -3.39 -3.66 0.62
CA LEU A 258 -2.20 -3.41 1.41
C LEU A 258 -0.95 -3.27 0.52
N VAL A 259 -0.21 -2.17 0.70
CA VAL A 259 1.00 -1.81 -0.06
C VAL A 259 2.24 -2.02 0.79
N SER A 260 3.17 -2.84 0.35
CA SER A 260 4.50 -2.96 0.96
C SER A 260 5.54 -2.23 0.12
N SER A 261 6.56 -1.68 0.78
CA SER A 261 7.76 -1.13 0.15
C SER A 261 9.00 -1.94 0.52
N VAL A 262 9.85 -2.22 -0.47
CA VAL A 262 11.09 -2.99 -0.30
C VAL A 262 12.17 -2.46 -1.26
N ALA A 263 13.39 -2.23 -0.75
CA ALA A 263 14.57 -2.09 -1.59
C ALA A 263 15.66 -3.11 -1.24
N ARG A 264 16.29 -3.70 -2.26
CA ARG A 264 17.47 -4.54 -2.12
C ARG A 264 18.53 -4.16 -3.14
N TYR A 265 19.73 -4.67 -2.91
CA TYR A 265 20.94 -4.27 -3.63
C TYR A 265 21.71 -5.47 -4.12
N VAL A 266 22.37 -5.31 -5.26
CA VAL A 266 23.37 -6.28 -5.73
C VAL A 266 24.59 -5.57 -6.28
N TYR A 267 25.77 -6.09 -5.92
CA TYR A 267 27.06 -5.65 -6.45
C TYR A 267 27.81 -6.82 -7.09
N PHE A 268 28.37 -6.60 -8.29
CA PHE A 268 29.19 -7.56 -9.02
C PHE A 268 30.68 -7.27 -8.83
N GLY A 269 31.41 -8.21 -8.23
CA GLY A 269 32.81 -8.06 -7.83
C GLY A 269 32.95 -7.45 -6.43
N THR A 270 34.07 -6.76 -6.19
CA THR A 270 34.37 -6.17 -4.87
C THR A 270 33.74 -4.78 -4.74
N PRO A 271 32.79 -4.57 -3.80
CA PRO A 271 32.20 -3.25 -3.57
C PRO A 271 33.23 -2.27 -2.99
N PRO A 272 33.20 -0.99 -3.36
CA PRO A 272 34.09 0.01 -2.78
C PRO A 272 33.69 0.31 -1.33
N ASP A 273 34.68 0.58 -0.46
CA ASP A 273 34.46 0.90 0.96
C ASP A 273 33.50 2.07 1.17
N SER A 274 33.50 3.04 0.25
CA SER A 274 32.60 4.20 0.30
C SER A 274 31.12 3.79 0.19
N LEU A 275 30.80 2.78 -0.62
CA LEU A 275 29.44 2.24 -0.74
C LEU A 275 29.06 1.46 0.54
N LEU A 276 29.97 0.64 1.08
CA LEU A 276 29.72 -0.10 2.32
C LEU A 276 29.48 0.85 3.51
N LYS A 277 30.24 1.93 3.60
CA LYS A 277 30.03 3.00 4.60
C LYS A 277 28.67 3.68 4.42
N ALA A 278 28.28 3.99 3.18
CA ALA A 278 26.98 4.60 2.89
C ALA A 278 25.80 3.69 3.26
N LEU A 279 25.90 2.39 2.93
CA LEU A 279 24.92 1.37 3.31
C LEU A 279 24.80 1.21 4.82
N ASN A 280 25.92 1.18 5.53
CA ASN A 280 25.89 1.11 6.98
C ASN A 280 25.24 2.36 7.60
N ALA A 281 25.54 3.55 7.05
CA ALA A 281 24.94 4.80 7.51
C ALA A 281 23.41 4.84 7.29
N SER A 282 22.93 4.49 6.09
CA SER A 282 21.48 4.47 5.82
C SER A 282 20.76 3.44 6.67
N ALA A 283 21.34 2.24 6.84
CA ALA A 283 20.81 1.20 7.72
C ALA A 283 20.77 1.66 9.19
N THR A 284 21.82 2.34 9.67
CA THR A 284 21.88 2.84 11.05
C THR A 284 20.86 3.96 11.30
N ILE A 285 20.70 4.89 10.36
CA ILE A 285 19.66 5.92 10.44
C ILE A 285 18.27 5.27 10.49
N CYS A 286 18.00 4.28 9.62
CA CYS A 286 16.71 3.59 9.59
C CYS A 286 16.45 2.82 10.89
N ALA A 287 17.46 2.16 11.47
CA ALA A 287 17.36 1.50 12.76
C ALA A 287 17.06 2.50 13.89
N ASN A 288 17.68 3.68 13.88
CA ASN A 288 17.35 4.75 14.84
C ASN A 288 15.91 5.26 14.67
N MET A 289 15.43 5.41 13.43
CA MET A 289 14.02 5.76 13.17
C MET A 289 13.06 4.69 13.69
N GLN A 290 13.38 3.40 13.50
CA GLN A 290 12.63 2.29 14.09
C GLN A 290 12.64 2.33 15.62
N HIS A 291 13.79 2.61 16.24
CA HIS A 291 13.92 2.69 17.68
C HIS A 291 13.13 3.85 18.29
N ALA A 292 13.09 5.01 17.60
CA ALA A 292 12.31 6.17 18.00
C ALA A 292 10.80 6.01 17.72
N SER A 293 10.41 5.06 16.88
CA SER A 293 9.01 4.77 16.58
C SER A 293 8.37 4.00 17.74
N LYS A 294 7.55 4.70 18.53
CA LYS A 294 6.77 4.16 19.65
C LYS A 294 5.35 4.72 19.57
N PRO A 295 4.31 3.97 19.96
CA PRO A 295 2.98 4.55 20.07
C PRO A 295 3.00 5.83 20.93
N GLY A 296 2.30 6.87 20.48
CA GLY A 296 2.31 8.19 21.08
C GLY A 296 3.45 9.12 20.62
N ALA A 297 4.47 8.61 19.91
CA ALA A 297 5.51 9.46 19.34
C ALA A 297 4.94 10.33 18.20
N VAL A 298 5.33 11.60 18.16
CA VAL A 298 4.95 12.52 17.09
C VAL A 298 5.92 12.38 15.92
N ALA A 299 5.40 12.21 14.70
CA ALA A 299 6.20 12.00 13.49
C ALA A 299 7.25 13.11 13.27
N SER A 300 6.89 14.39 13.46
CA SER A 300 7.83 15.51 13.35
C SER A 300 9.01 15.45 14.32
N SER A 301 8.82 14.87 15.51
CA SER A 301 9.91 14.67 16.48
C SER A 301 10.91 13.61 16.00
N ILE A 302 10.45 12.56 15.32
CA ILE A 302 11.31 11.56 14.68
C ILE A 302 12.05 12.20 13.50
N PHE A 303 11.39 13.06 12.72
CA PHE A 303 12.02 13.79 11.62
C PHE A 303 13.14 14.71 12.10
N THR A 304 12.94 15.45 13.19
CA THR A 304 13.97 16.29 13.80
C THR A 304 15.20 15.47 14.22
N GLN A 305 14.98 14.33 14.88
CA GLN A 305 16.08 13.41 15.22
C GLN A 305 16.78 12.85 13.98
N THR A 306 16.01 12.55 12.92
CA THR A 306 16.54 12.05 11.65
C THR A 306 17.53 13.02 11.02
N LYS A 307 17.25 14.34 11.05
CA LYS A 307 18.20 15.37 10.58
C LYS A 307 19.52 15.31 11.34
N ASN A 308 19.45 15.10 12.66
CA ASN A 308 20.66 14.99 13.51
C ASN A 308 21.46 13.72 13.19
N TRP A 309 20.79 12.58 12.99
CA TRP A 309 21.48 11.35 12.59
C TRP A 309 22.16 11.49 11.22
N TYR A 310 21.49 12.11 10.24
CA TYR A 310 22.11 12.43 8.96
C TYR A 310 23.42 13.21 9.12
N LYS A 311 23.42 14.25 9.97
CA LYS A 311 24.62 15.02 10.28
C LYS A 311 25.70 14.19 10.96
N GLN A 312 25.34 13.40 11.97
CA GLN A 312 26.28 12.53 12.71
C GLN A 312 27.01 11.54 11.81
N PHE A 313 26.35 11.01 10.78
CA PHE A 313 26.95 10.06 9.83
C PHE A 313 27.60 10.72 8.60
N GLY A 314 27.77 12.06 8.60
CA GLY A 314 28.46 12.78 7.51
C GLY A 314 27.62 12.98 6.24
N TYR A 315 26.31 12.90 6.36
CA TYR A 315 25.33 13.09 5.28
C TYR A 315 24.40 14.27 5.60
N GLU A 316 24.97 15.38 6.09
CA GLU A 316 24.21 16.62 6.31
C GLU A 316 23.43 16.99 5.03
N ASP A 317 22.20 17.48 5.23
CA ASP A 317 21.26 17.85 4.16
C ASP A 317 20.74 16.74 3.22
N TYR A 318 21.13 15.47 3.38
CA TYR A 318 20.56 14.39 2.56
C TYR A 318 19.05 14.21 2.75
N TRP A 319 18.53 14.53 3.94
CA TRP A 319 17.10 14.55 4.23
C TRP A 319 16.31 15.53 3.35
N LYS A 320 16.96 16.54 2.74
CA LYS A 320 16.32 17.49 1.80
C LYS A 320 16.16 16.90 0.40
N LYS A 321 16.87 15.83 0.06
CA LYS A 321 16.95 15.29 -1.30
C LYS A 321 15.78 14.39 -1.67
N ILE A 322 15.23 13.70 -0.67
CA ILE A 322 14.08 12.80 -0.78
C ILE A 322 13.42 12.72 0.60
N HIS A 323 12.10 12.52 0.65
CA HIS A 323 11.43 12.29 1.93
C HIS A 323 12.04 11.06 2.64
N VAL A 324 12.05 11.07 3.97
CA VAL A 324 12.68 10.00 4.77
C VAL A 324 11.69 8.90 5.19
N GLY A 325 10.41 9.03 4.80
CA GLY A 325 9.38 8.03 5.01
C GLY A 325 8.18 8.53 5.79
N GLY A 326 7.36 7.60 6.25
CA GLY A 326 6.16 7.91 7.02
C GLY A 326 5.23 6.70 7.15
N GLY A 327 3.94 6.96 7.31
CA GLY A 327 2.91 5.95 7.35
C GLY A 327 2.73 5.27 5.99
N ILE A 328 2.49 3.97 6.01
CA ILE A 328 2.16 3.15 4.85
C ILE A 328 1.01 2.22 5.25
N GLY A 329 0.26 1.71 4.27
CA GLY A 329 -0.87 0.82 4.55
C GLY A 329 -1.63 0.53 3.27
N TYR A 330 -2.75 1.21 3.07
CA TYR A 330 -3.57 1.08 1.87
C TYR A 330 -3.15 2.03 0.74
N ALA A 331 -2.20 2.93 1.02
CA ALA A 331 -1.49 3.76 0.06
C ALA A 331 0.03 3.57 0.19
N GLU A 332 0.79 3.90 -0.87
CA GLU A 332 2.26 3.90 -0.88
C GLU A 332 2.81 4.79 0.23
N ARG A 333 2.11 5.89 0.51
CA ARG A 333 2.27 6.73 1.69
C ARG A 333 0.90 7.17 2.18
N GLU A 334 0.56 6.75 3.38
CA GLU A 334 -0.61 7.27 4.10
C GLU A 334 -0.35 8.70 4.57
N TRP A 335 0.92 8.99 4.91
CA TRP A 335 1.44 10.32 5.19
C TRP A 335 2.97 10.30 5.10
N VAL A 336 3.58 11.47 4.97
CA VAL A 336 5.03 11.66 4.92
C VAL A 336 5.46 12.52 6.09
N THR A 337 6.53 12.12 6.77
CA THR A 337 7.06 12.88 7.90
C THR A 337 7.73 14.18 7.45
N SER A 338 7.51 15.25 8.18
CA SER A 338 8.08 16.58 7.98
C SER A 338 8.07 17.34 9.31
N ASP A 339 8.58 18.57 9.33
CA ASP A 339 8.52 19.42 10.53
C ASP A 339 7.07 19.75 10.94
N ASP A 340 6.18 19.86 9.95
CA ASP A 340 4.76 20.18 10.15
C ASP A 340 3.87 18.94 10.33
N CYS A 341 4.43 17.72 10.22
CA CYS A 341 3.68 16.48 10.33
C CYS A 341 3.22 16.26 11.79
N LYS A 342 1.90 16.35 12.01
CA LYS A 342 1.27 16.21 13.32
C LYS A 342 0.81 14.80 13.63
N GLU A 343 1.11 13.84 12.76
CA GLU A 343 0.71 12.44 12.96
C GLU A 343 1.33 11.88 14.23
N ILE A 344 0.48 11.27 15.04
CA ILE A 344 0.86 10.56 16.25
C ILE A 344 0.88 9.08 15.90
N LEU A 345 2.02 8.43 16.10
CA LEU A 345 2.17 7.00 15.85
C LEU A 345 1.24 6.21 16.75
N LYS A 346 0.54 5.24 16.17
CA LYS A 346 -0.47 4.42 16.82
C LYS A 346 -0.01 2.97 16.94
N PRO A 347 -0.57 2.19 17.88
CA PRO A 347 -0.33 0.75 17.88
C PRO A 347 -0.95 0.10 16.64
N ASN A 348 -0.36 -1.02 16.22
CA ASN A 348 -0.71 -1.74 15.00
C ASN A 348 -0.67 -0.88 13.73
N GLN A 349 0.23 0.11 13.68
CA GLN A 349 0.39 0.98 12.52
C GLN A 349 1.56 0.51 11.65
N ALA A 350 1.39 0.57 10.33
CA ALA A 350 2.48 0.30 9.41
C ALA A 350 3.27 1.57 9.07
N LEU A 351 4.59 1.41 9.04
CA LEU A 351 5.56 2.47 8.77
C LEU A 351 6.54 2.01 7.68
N ALA A 352 6.98 2.96 6.88
CA ALA A 352 7.97 2.76 5.84
C ALA A 352 9.00 3.89 5.91
N TRP A 353 10.08 3.64 6.65
CA TRP A 353 11.23 4.54 6.72
C TRP A 353 12.21 4.25 5.57
N ASN A 354 12.66 5.29 4.88
CA ASN A 354 13.44 5.16 3.66
C ASN A 354 14.68 6.08 3.60
N PRO A 355 15.52 6.18 4.65
CA PRO A 355 16.67 7.07 4.61
C PRO A 355 17.63 6.67 3.47
N PHE A 356 17.89 7.66 2.61
CA PHE A 356 18.84 7.59 1.52
C PHE A 356 20.14 8.31 1.89
N THR A 357 21.27 7.68 1.63
CA THR A 357 22.63 8.26 1.67
C THR A 357 23.27 8.06 0.30
N LYS A 358 24.52 8.50 0.09
CA LYS A 358 25.20 8.52 -1.23
C LYS A 358 25.20 7.16 -1.95
N GLY A 359 24.15 6.91 -2.73
CA GLY A 359 23.90 5.67 -3.47
C GLY A 359 23.42 4.47 -2.64
N ALA A 360 22.87 4.69 -1.45
CA ALA A 360 22.36 3.64 -0.57
C ALA A 360 21.00 4.03 0.03
N LEU A 361 20.06 3.08 0.08
CA LEU A 361 18.66 3.28 0.48
C LEU A 361 18.18 2.16 1.43
N SER A 362 18.11 2.42 2.74
CA SER A 362 17.46 1.45 3.63
C SER A 362 15.95 1.62 3.52
N PHE A 363 15.23 0.65 2.94
CA PHE A 363 13.79 0.77 2.71
C PHE A 363 13.09 -0.58 2.89
N ASP A 364 12.29 -0.66 3.95
CA ASP A 364 11.52 -1.82 4.37
C ASP A 364 10.16 -1.36 4.91
N THR A 365 9.25 -2.30 5.08
CA THR A 365 7.94 -2.06 5.71
C THR A 365 7.93 -2.65 7.11
N PHE A 366 7.46 -1.86 8.07
CA PHE A 366 7.43 -2.21 9.47
C PHE A 366 6.00 -2.17 10.02
N ILE A 367 5.71 -3.00 11.02
CA ILE A 367 4.51 -2.90 11.84
C ILE A 367 4.93 -2.50 13.25
N LEU A 368 4.41 -1.36 13.72
CA LEU A 368 4.58 -0.85 15.07
C LEU A 368 3.51 -1.45 15.98
N TYR A 369 3.92 -2.19 16.99
CA TYR A 369 3.09 -2.70 18.08
C TYR A 369 3.27 -1.86 19.34
N ASP A 370 2.57 -2.22 20.43
CA ASP A 370 2.65 -1.53 21.71
C ASP A 370 4.08 -1.43 22.27
N SER A 371 4.89 -2.48 22.12
CA SER A 371 6.23 -2.58 22.71
C SER A 371 7.35 -2.98 21.75
N SER A 372 7.01 -3.24 20.49
CA SER A 372 7.94 -3.76 19.48
C SER A 372 7.65 -3.20 18.10
N ILE A 373 8.64 -3.28 17.22
CA ILE A 373 8.49 -2.99 15.79
C ILE A 373 8.98 -4.22 15.01
N GLU A 374 8.16 -4.70 14.08
CA GLU A 374 8.45 -5.87 13.26
C GLU A 374 8.75 -5.45 11.83
N ASN A 375 9.87 -5.89 11.27
CA ASN A 375 10.15 -5.77 9.84
C ASN A 375 9.49 -6.92 9.09
N ILE A 376 8.34 -6.65 8.46
CA ILE A 376 7.57 -7.66 7.71
C ILE A 376 8.15 -7.95 6.33
N THR A 377 9.19 -7.24 5.92
CA THR A 377 9.93 -7.47 4.69
C THR A 377 11.31 -8.09 4.94
N SER A 378 11.62 -8.51 6.17
CA SER A 378 12.89 -9.17 6.48
C SER A 378 12.97 -10.57 5.85
N LEU A 379 14.14 -10.97 5.38
CA LEU A 379 14.41 -12.30 4.83
C LEU A 379 15.61 -12.95 5.52
N THR A 380 15.47 -14.22 5.88
CA THR A 380 16.56 -15.01 6.48
C THR A 380 17.64 -15.41 5.46
N ASN A 381 17.26 -15.54 4.18
CA ASN A 381 18.13 -15.94 3.08
C ASN A 381 18.82 -14.74 2.37
N TRP A 382 18.84 -13.58 3.03
CA TRP A 382 19.40 -12.33 2.50
C TRP A 382 20.54 -11.84 3.41
N PRO A 383 21.64 -11.27 2.86
CA PRO A 383 22.68 -10.64 3.67
C PRO A 383 22.10 -9.57 4.59
N SER A 384 22.59 -9.48 5.82
CA SER A 384 22.04 -8.51 6.79
C SER A 384 23.12 -7.75 7.55
N LEU A 385 22.77 -6.55 7.99
CA LEU A 385 23.54 -5.71 8.90
C LEU A 385 22.85 -5.73 10.25
N LYS A 386 23.61 -6.02 11.32
CA LYS A 386 23.10 -5.97 12.69
C LYS A 386 23.50 -4.63 13.31
N ILE A 387 22.52 -3.79 13.58
CA ILE A 387 22.72 -2.48 14.20
C ILE A 387 22.28 -2.57 15.65
N LYS A 388 23.19 -2.30 16.59
CA LYS A 388 22.88 -2.25 18.02
C LYS A 388 22.56 -0.82 18.43
N ILE A 389 21.39 -0.62 19.03
CA ILE A 389 20.96 0.65 19.62
C ILE A 389 20.51 0.33 21.04
N GLU A 390 21.20 0.92 22.03
CA GLU A 390 21.02 0.57 23.44
C GLU A 390 21.19 -0.96 23.66
N ASP A 391 20.17 -1.63 24.17
CA ASP A 391 20.11 -3.07 24.41
C ASP A 391 19.46 -3.87 23.24
N LYS A 392 18.95 -3.18 22.22
CA LYS A 392 18.23 -3.79 21.09
C LYS A 392 19.11 -3.96 19.86
N ILE A 393 18.83 -5.02 19.09
CA ILE A 393 19.48 -5.31 17.80
C ILE A 393 18.43 -5.20 16.69
N TYR A 394 18.71 -4.34 15.72
CA TYR A 394 17.91 -4.17 14.50
C TYR A 394 18.63 -4.86 13.34
N THR A 395 17.91 -5.73 12.63
CA THR A 395 18.43 -6.44 11.45
C THR A 395 17.99 -5.71 10.19
N MET A 396 18.96 -5.13 9.48
CA MET A 396 18.74 -4.32 8.28
C MET A 396 19.23 -5.08 7.03
N PRO A 397 18.66 -4.83 5.84
CA PRO A 397 19.07 -5.51 4.62
C PRO A 397 20.50 -5.10 4.22
N GLY A 398 21.35 -6.10 3.99
CA GLY A 398 22.71 -5.94 3.50
C GLY A 398 22.81 -6.00 1.97
N LEU A 399 24.03 -5.86 1.49
CA LEU A 399 24.38 -5.93 0.07
C LEU A 399 24.57 -7.38 -0.38
N LEU A 400 23.88 -7.80 -1.45
CA LEU A 400 24.22 -9.05 -2.13
C LEU A 400 25.47 -8.85 -2.98
N ILE A 401 26.55 -9.56 -2.67
CA ILE A 401 27.76 -9.58 -3.47
C ILE A 401 27.74 -10.82 -4.37
N ARG A 402 27.90 -10.62 -5.68
CA ARG A 402 27.99 -11.69 -6.68
C ARG A 402 29.35 -11.62 -7.36
N ARG A 403 29.97 -12.79 -7.54
CA ARG A 403 31.26 -12.92 -8.20
C ARG A 403 31.11 -13.14 -9.69
#